data_AF-A0A3S1B511-F1
#
_entry.id   AF-A0A3S1B511-F1
#
_cell.length_a   1.000
_cell.length_b   1.000
_cell.length_c   1.000
_cell.angle_alpha   90.00
_cell.angle_beta   90.00
_cell.angle_gamma   90.00
#
_symmetry.space_group_name_H-M   'P 1'
#
loop_
_entity.id
_entity.type
_entity.pdbx_description
1 polymer ?
#
loop_
_entity_poly.entity_id
_entity_poly.type
_entity_poly.pdbx_seq_one_letter_code
_entity_poly.pdbx_strand_id
1 'polypeptide(L)' 'MSTDAILTNQVIQKAWQDPSFKAQLLANPKKAIQEALGVILPENIRVNAVEEKPDEFYLVLPPSPEKSLNKNTVMKNTWN' A
#
# COMPACT_ATOMS: atom_id res chain seq x y z
N MET A 1 -4.62 8.08 -13.67
CA MET A 1 -4.46 7.00 -12.67
C MET A 1 -3.94 7.62 -11.39
N SER A 2 -4.45 7.23 -10.22
CA SER A 2 -4.00 7.72 -8.91
C SER A 2 -2.59 7.21 -8.61
N THR A 3 -1.73 8.04 -8.00
CA THR A 3 -0.33 7.70 -7.68
C THR A 3 -0.21 6.41 -6.84
N ASP A 4 -1.18 6.14 -5.97
CA ASP A 4 -1.21 4.95 -5.11
C ASP A 4 -1.30 3.63 -5.90
N ALA A 5 -2.07 3.62 -7.00
CA ALA A 5 -2.22 2.44 -7.85
C ALA A 5 -0.91 2.12 -8.60
N ILE A 6 -0.15 3.15 -8.95
CA ILE A 6 1.15 2.99 -9.64
C ILE A 6 2.18 2.37 -8.69
N LEU A 7 2.29 2.88 -7.45
CA LEU A 7 3.20 2.33 -6.44
C LEU A 7 2.88 0.87 -6.12
N THR A 8 1.59 0.57 -5.93
CA THR A 8 1.12 -0.79 -5.60
C THR A 8 1.55 -1.80 -6.67
N ASN A 9 1.33 -1.47 -7.95
CA ASN A 9 1.73 -2.35 -9.05
C ASN A 9 3.24 -2.58 -9.10
N GLN A 10 4.06 -1.54 -8.88
CA GLN A 10 5.53 -1.70 -8.88
C GLN A 10 6.01 -2.63 -7.77
N VAL A 11 5.45 -2.49 -6.56
CA VAL A 11 5.76 -3.36 -5.42
C VAL A 11 5.39 -4.82 -5.73
N ILE A 12 4.20 -5.06 -6.28
CA ILE A 12 3.74 -6.42 -6.64
C ILE A 12 4.66 -7.04 -7.69
N GLN A 13 4.96 -6.31 -8.77
CA GLN A 13 5.84 -6.81 -9.84
C GLN A 13 7.23 -7.17 -9.30
N LYS A 14 7.80 -6.31 -8.45
CA LYS A 14 9.11 -6.60 -7.85
C LYS A 14 9.06 -7.81 -6.91
N ALA A 15 7.99 -7.98 -6.12
CA ALA A 15 7.82 -9.15 -5.26
C ALA A 15 7.73 -10.47 -6.03
N TRP A 16 7.19 -10.45 -7.24
CA TRP A 16 7.18 -11.65 -8.10
C TRP A 16 8.53 -11.93 -8.75
N GLN A 17 9.30 -10.90 -9.11
CA GLN A 17 10.60 -11.06 -9.79
C GLN A 17 11.77 -11.30 -8.82
N ASP A 18 11.64 -10.89 -7.56
CA ASP A 18 12.71 -10.91 -6.57
C ASP A 18 12.20 -11.56 -5.26
N PRO A 19 12.45 -12.87 -5.08
CA PRO A 19 12.04 -13.59 -3.87
C PRO A 19 12.63 -13.04 -2.57
N SER A 20 13.83 -12.44 -2.64
CA SER A 20 14.47 -11.82 -1.47
C SER A 20 13.72 -10.55 -1.07
N PHE A 21 13.37 -9.73 -2.05
CA PHE A 21 12.51 -8.57 -1.81
C PHE A 21 11.13 -8.98 -1.28
N LYS A 22 10.51 -10.04 -1.81
CA LYS A 22 9.24 -10.55 -1.28
C LYS A 22 9.34 -10.94 0.19
N ALA A 23 10.38 -11.68 0.58
CA ALA A 23 10.60 -12.06 1.97
C ALA A 23 10.78 -10.83 2.87
N GLN A 24 11.55 -9.83 2.42
CA GLN A 24 11.71 -8.56 3.13
C GLN A 24 10.41 -7.76 3.21
N LEU A 25 9.62 -7.73 2.14
CA LEU A 25 8.34 -7.04 2.07
C LEU A 25 7.36 -7.61 3.09
N LEU A 26 7.29 -8.94 3.23
CA LEU A 26 6.44 -9.61 4.21
C LEU A 26 6.91 -9.38 5.66
N ALA A 27 8.23 -9.29 5.88
CA ALA A 27 8.79 -9.08 7.23
C ALA A 27 8.78 -7.61 7.69
N ASN A 28 9.12 -6.68 6.78
CA ASN A 28 9.21 -5.25 7.05
C ASN A 28 8.88 -4.43 5.79
N PRO A 29 7.58 -4.22 5.51
CA PRO A 29 7.13 -3.63 4.25
C PRO A 29 7.68 -2.23 3.99
N LYS A 30 7.70 -1.38 5.03
CA LYS A 30 8.19 0.00 4.89
C LYS A 30 9.65 0.04 4.47
N LYS A 31 10.48 -0.75 5.16
CA LYS A 31 11.92 -0.81 4.88
C LYS A 31 12.16 -1.35 3.47
N ALA A 32 11.48 -2.44 3.09
CA ALA A 32 11.62 -3.02 1.76
C ALA A 32 11.25 -2.01 0.66
N ILE A 33 10.12 -1.32 0.79
CA ILE A 33 9.68 -0.29 -0.18
C ILE A 33 10.69 0.87 -0.26
N GLN A 34 11.21 1.32 0.88
CA GLN A 34 12.22 2.37 0.92
C GLN A 34 13.53 1.95 0.24
N GLU A 35 14.04 0.76 0.54
CA GLU A 35 15.30 0.27 -0.03
C GLU A 35 15.19 -0.04 -1.53
N ALA A 36 14.05 -0.56 -1.98
CA ALA A 36 13.86 -0.97 -3.36
C ALA A 36 13.46 0.17 -4.30
N LEU A 37 12.59 1.08 -3.83
CA LEU A 37 11.94 2.10 -4.66
C LEU A 37 12.29 3.53 -4.25
N GLY A 38 13.04 3.72 -3.15
CA GLY A 38 13.37 5.04 -2.63
C GLY A 38 12.18 5.79 -2.01
N VAL A 39 11.05 5.12 -1.82
CA VAL A 39 9.81 5.73 -1.32
C VAL A 39 9.79 5.68 0.20
N ILE A 40 9.74 6.86 0.84
CA ILE A 40 9.65 7.00 2.29
C ILE A 40 8.19 7.15 2.69
N LEU A 41 7.68 6.16 3.41
CA LEU A 41 6.32 6.18 3.95
C LEU A 41 6.30 6.89 5.32
N PRO A 42 5.27 7.71 5.62
CA PRO A 42 5.17 8.41 6.91
C PRO A 42 5.25 7.47 8.12
N GLU A 43 5.86 7.92 9.22
CA GLU A 43 6.04 7.10 10.42
C GLU A 43 4.71 6.66 11.05
N ASN A 44 3.71 7.54 11.02
CA ASN A 44 2.39 7.33 11.59
C ASN A 44 1.50 6.33 10.82
N ILE A 45 1.91 5.89 9.63
CA ILE A 45 1.18 4.87 8.86
C ILE A 45 1.76 3.50 9.21
N ARG A 46 0.91 2.49 9.44
CA ARG A 46 1.37 1.10 9.49
C ARG A 46 1.07 0.45 8.15
N VAL A 47 2.04 -0.25 7.59
CA VAL A 47 1.85 -1.06 6.38
C VAL A 47 1.93 -2.52 6.75
N ASN A 48 0.99 -3.31 6.26
CA ASN A 48 0.98 -4.76 6.39
C ASN A 48 0.98 -5.36 5.00
N ALA A 49 1.93 -6.23 4.71
CA ALA A 49 1.98 -7.00 3.47
C ALA A 49 1.50 -8.42 3.77
N VAL A 50 0.54 -8.91 2.99
CA VAL A 50 0.06 -10.28 3.05
C VAL A 50 0.25 -10.93 1.69
N GLU A 51 0.61 -12.20 1.71
CA GLU A 51 0.64 -13.01 0.50
C GLU A 51 -0.66 -13.80 0.40
N GLU A 52 -1.29 -13.74 -0.76
CA GLU A 52 -2.45 -14.55 -1.08
C GLU A 52 -2.01 -15.94 -1.56
N LYS A 53 -2.50 -16.98 -0.89
CA LYS A 53 -2.34 -18.38 -1.33
C LYS A 53 -3.50 -18.80 -2.24
N PRO A 54 -3.35 -19.86 -3.06
CA PRO A 54 -4.38 -20.28 -4.01
C PRO A 54 -5.78 -20.57 -3.43
N ASP A 55 -5.85 -20.85 -2.13
CA ASP A 55 -7.07 -21.18 -1.37
C ASP A 55 -7.49 -20.07 -0.40
N GLU A 56 -6.84 -18.91 -0.43
CA GLU A 56 -7.11 -17.76 0.43
C GLU A 56 -7.63 -16.58 -0.41
N PHE A 57 -8.51 -15.77 0.18
CA PHE A 57 -8.94 -14.51 -0.40
C PHE A 57 -9.03 -13.44 0.68
N TYR A 58 -8.44 -12.27 0.42
CA TYR A 58 -8.34 -11.18 1.42
C TYR A 58 -9.29 -10.02 1.09
N LEU A 59 -10.12 -9.64 2.06
CA LEU A 59 -10.97 -8.45 1.99
C LEU A 59 -10.39 -7.32 2.84
N VAL A 60 -10.11 -6.17 2.22
CA VAL A 60 -9.71 -4.95 2.93
C VAL A 60 -10.95 -4.14 3.28
N LEU A 61 -11.31 -4.13 4.56
CA LEU A 61 -12.40 -3.29 5.06
C LEU A 61 -11.86 -1.90 5.43
N PRO A 62 -12.31 -0.82 4.76
CA PRO A 62 -11.90 0.53 5.11
C PRO A 62 -12.46 0.93 6.48
N PRO A 63 -11.82 1.90 7.18
CA PRO A 63 -12.40 2.47 8.40
C PRO A 63 -13.80 3.03 8.13
N SER A 64 -14.68 2.94 9.12
CA SER A 64 -16.03 3.52 9.04
C SER A 64 -15.97 4.98 8.55
N PRO A 65 -16.87 5.40 7.64
CA PRO A 65 -16.90 6.76 7.12
C PRO A 65 -17.01 7.83 8.21
N GLU A 66 -17.64 7.53 9.34
CA GLU A 66 -17.72 8.44 10.50
C GLU A 66 -16.37 8.66 11.18
N LYS A 67 -15.47 7.67 11.12
CA LYS A 67 -14.08 7.77 11.62
C LYS A 67 -13.11 8.33 10.59
N SER A 68 -13.49 8.39 9.31
CA SER A 68 -12.68 8.97 8.22
C SER A 68 -13.08 10.41 7.86
N LEU A 69 -14.13 10.96 8.50
CA LEU A 69 -14.61 12.33 8.27
C LEU A 69 -13.61 13.42 8.69
N ASN A 70 -12.44 13.06 9.25
CA ASN A 70 -11.39 13.98 9.65
C ASN A 70 -10.07 13.77 8.90
N LYS A 71 -10.09 13.52 7.58
CA LYS A 71 -8.93 13.70 6.68
C LYS A 71 -9.39 13.82 5.23
N ASN A 72 -9.49 15.08 4.76
CA ASN A 72 -9.47 15.50 3.36
C ASN A 72 -10.76 15.44 2.50
N THR A 73 -11.85 16.06 2.95
CA THR A 73 -12.89 16.60 2.03
C THR A 73 -12.39 17.85 1.30
N VAL A 74 -11.25 17.77 0.61
CA VAL A 74 -10.72 18.87 -0.24
C VAL A 74 -10.63 18.47 -1.72
N MET A 75 -11.05 17.26 -2.12
CA MET A 75 -10.97 16.83 -3.53
C MET A 75 -12.31 16.45 -4.18
N LYS A 76 -13.38 17.19 -3.87
CA LYS A 76 -14.65 17.12 -4.63
C LYS A 76 -15.27 18.48 -4.93
N ASN A 77 -14.45 19.48 -5.24
CA ASN A 77 -14.92 20.79 -5.71
C ASN A 77 -14.06 21.29 -6.89
N THR A 78 -13.94 20.51 -7.95
CA THR A 78 -13.60 21.06 -9.28
C THR A 78 -14.88 21.19 -10.09
N TRP A 79 -15.58 22.29 -9.84
CA TRP A 79 -16.45 22.94 -10.81
C TRP A 79 -15.78 24.27 -11.15
N ASN A 80 -15.19 24.33 -12.35
CA ASN A 80 -15.25 25.50 -13.23
C ASN A 80 -14.86 25.07 -14.64
#